data_AF-A0A1H1TVH2-F1
#
_entry.id   AF-A0A1H1TVH2-F1
#
_cell.length_a   1.000
_cell.length_b   1.000
_cell.length_c   1.000
_cell.angle_alpha   90.00
_cell.angle_beta   90.00
_cell.angle_gamma   90.00
#
_symmetry.space_group_name_H-M   'P 1'
#
loop_
_entity.id
_entity.type
_entity.pdbx_description
1 polymer ?
#
loop_
_entity_poly.entity_id
_entity_poly.type
_entity_poly.pdbx_seq_one_letter_code
_entity_poly.pdbx_strand_id
1 'polypeptide(L)'
;MAISPSRRNVVPSSASPAARYRSPSASRGLLAALGKLEHQGIHLNPQRYMLLEYLYTADEHPTVEELVSQLNASGRVRAVGATAVYSQLRVFERLGLVQEWNDVSSAPRYGPAVSQGSKAVG
;
A
#
# COMPACT_ATOMS: atom_id res chain seq x y z
N MET A 1 -10.48 -11.80 44.42
CA MET A 1 -11.25 -11.22 43.30
C MET A 1 -10.41 -11.40 42.03
N ALA A 2 -10.64 -12.49 41.29
CA ALA A 2 -9.83 -12.83 40.11
C ALA A 2 -10.48 -12.20 38.86
N ILE A 3 -9.75 -11.31 38.19
CA ILE A 3 -10.22 -10.67 36.97
C ILE A 3 -9.75 -11.55 35.80
N SER A 4 -10.68 -12.31 35.21
CA SER A 4 -10.44 -13.12 34.03
C SER A 4 -9.98 -12.24 32.86
N PRO A 5 -8.88 -12.57 32.14
CA PRO A 5 -8.55 -11.86 30.92
C PRO A 5 -9.55 -12.26 29.81
N SER A 6 -10.26 -11.26 29.29
CA SER A 6 -11.16 -11.38 28.15
C SER A 6 -10.51 -12.14 27.00
N ARG A 7 -11.14 -13.25 26.60
CA ARG A 7 -10.82 -13.98 25.37
C ARG A 7 -10.86 -12.99 24.20
N ARG A 8 -9.70 -12.63 23.67
CA ARG A 8 -9.62 -12.01 22.34
C ARG A 8 -10.11 -13.08 21.36
N ASN A 9 -11.33 -12.88 20.89
CA ASN A 9 -11.99 -13.71 19.90
C ASN A 9 -11.13 -13.74 18.62
N VAL A 10 -10.28 -14.74 18.46
CA VAL A 10 -9.60 -15.02 17.20
C VAL A 10 -10.63 -15.72 16.32
N VAL A 11 -11.37 -14.93 15.54
CA VAL A 11 -12.14 -15.48 14.43
C VAL A 11 -11.16 -16.17 13.46
N PRO A 12 -11.36 -17.44 13.10
CA PRO A 12 -10.60 -18.05 12.02
C PRO A 12 -11.18 -17.52 10.71
N SER A 13 -10.65 -16.41 10.19
CA SER A 13 -10.99 -15.96 8.85
C SER A 13 -10.16 -16.76 7.86
N SER A 14 -10.73 -17.85 7.34
CA SER A 14 -10.15 -18.69 6.27
C SER A 14 -10.06 -17.98 4.91
N ALA A 15 -10.39 -16.69 4.84
CA ALA A 15 -10.25 -15.85 3.66
C ALA A 15 -9.14 -14.83 3.89
N SER A 16 -8.16 -14.76 2.96
CA SER A 16 -7.14 -13.71 2.94
C SER A 16 -7.80 -12.32 3.09
N PRO A 17 -7.37 -11.47 4.05
CA PRO A 17 -7.81 -10.08 4.15
C PRO A 17 -7.81 -9.31 2.83
N ALA A 18 -6.87 -9.59 1.94
CA ALA A 18 -6.72 -9.04 0.59
C ALA A 18 -7.84 -9.47 -0.36
N ALA A 19 -8.54 -10.58 -0.11
CA ALA A 19 -9.68 -11.00 -0.91
C ALA A 19 -10.81 -9.95 -0.86
N ARG A 20 -10.95 -9.22 0.26
CA ARG A 20 -11.93 -8.13 0.40
C ARG A 20 -11.65 -6.94 -0.51
N TYR A 21 -10.40 -6.81 -0.96
CA TYR A 21 -9.96 -5.68 -1.78
C TYR A 21 -9.60 -6.10 -3.20
N ARG A 22 -9.87 -7.35 -3.60
CA ARG A 22 -9.68 -7.79 -4.97
C ARG A 22 -10.76 -7.17 -5.85
N SER A 23 -10.44 -6.08 -6.53
CA SER A 23 -11.23 -5.56 -7.65
C SER A 23 -10.99 -6.43 -8.90
N PRO A 24 -12.02 -6.75 -9.71
CA PRO A 24 -11.85 -7.50 -10.96
C PRO A 24 -10.91 -6.80 -11.96
N SER A 25 -10.71 -5.48 -11.82
CA SER A 25 -9.81 -4.67 -12.64
C SER A 25 -8.45 -4.40 -11.99
N ALA A 26 -8.15 -5.01 -10.84
CA ALA A 26 -6.89 -4.77 -10.13
C ALA A 26 -5.69 -5.26 -10.95
N SER A 27 -4.65 -4.42 -11.05
CA SER A 27 -3.43 -4.76 -11.79
C SER A 27 -2.71 -5.96 -11.15
N ARG A 28 -2.03 -6.77 -11.98
CA ARG A 28 -1.29 -7.94 -11.50
C ARG A 28 -0.21 -7.57 -10.48
N GLY A 29 0.40 -6.39 -10.64
CA GLY A 29 1.36 -5.83 -9.69
C GLY A 29 0.73 -5.51 -8.33
N LEU A 30 -0.46 -4.91 -8.32
CA LEU A 30 -1.18 -4.59 -7.08
C LEU A 30 -1.50 -5.87 -6.31
N LEU A 31 -2.03 -6.90 -6.98
CA LEU A 31 -2.35 -8.19 -6.34
C LEU A 31 -1.11 -8.84 -5.72
N ALA A 32 0.04 -8.78 -6.40
CA ALA A 32 1.30 -9.28 -5.86
C ALA A 32 1.77 -8.47 -4.63
N ALA A 33 1.62 -7.15 -4.66
CA ALA A 33 1.98 -6.29 -3.53
C ALA A 33 1.10 -6.54 -2.29
N LEU A 34 -0.21 -6.74 -2.49
CA LEU A 34 -1.14 -7.11 -1.42
C LEU A 34 -0.78 -8.47 -0.82
N GLY A 35 -0.48 -9.47 -1.66
CA GLY A 35 -0.03 -10.78 -1.18
C GLY A 35 1.27 -10.72 -0.39
N LYS A 36 2.22 -9.86 -0.80
CA LYS A 36 3.46 -9.61 -0.05
C LYS A 36 3.18 -8.99 1.33
N LEU A 37 2.27 -8.02 1.44
CA LEU A 37 1.88 -7.45 2.75
C LEU A 37 1.33 -8.53 3.69
N GLU A 38 0.42 -9.38 3.18
CA GLU A 38 -0.16 -10.47 3.96
C GLU A 38 0.91 -11.47 4.42
N HIS A 39 1.80 -11.89 3.52
CA HIS A 39 2.88 -12.82 3.85
C HIS A 39 3.85 -12.27 4.90
N GLN A 40 4.04 -10.95 4.94
CA GLN A 40 4.87 -10.25 5.93
C GLN A 40 4.13 -9.96 7.25
N GLY A 41 2.88 -10.44 7.40
CA GLY A 41 2.07 -10.23 8.59
C GLY A 41 1.59 -8.78 8.75
N ILE A 42 1.65 -7.97 7.69
CA ILE A 42 1.28 -6.56 7.73
C ILE A 42 -0.22 -6.46 7.45
N HIS A 43 -0.96 -6.02 8.47
CA HIS A 43 -2.41 -5.90 8.37
C HIS A 43 -2.83 -4.95 7.25
N LEU A 44 -3.60 -5.47 6.29
CA LEU A 44 -4.16 -4.67 5.21
C LEU A 44 -5.40 -3.92 5.71
N ASN A 45 -5.34 -2.59 5.67
CA ASN A 45 -6.46 -1.71 5.99
C ASN A 45 -6.87 -0.89 4.74
N PRO A 46 -8.05 -0.24 4.75
CA PRO A 46 -8.53 0.50 3.58
C PRO A 46 -7.55 1.60 3.11
N GLN A 47 -6.89 2.29 4.04
CA GLN A 47 -5.91 3.33 3.71
C GLN A 47 -4.69 2.79 2.97
N ARG A 48 -4.12 1.67 3.44
CA ARG A 48 -2.97 1.00 2.79
C ARG A 48 -3.36 0.46 1.43
N TYR A 49 -4.54 -0.13 1.33
CA TYR A 49 -5.05 -0.60 0.04
C TYR A 49 -5.20 0.56 -0.95
N MET A 50 -5.86 1.65 -0.56
CA MET A 50 -6.08 2.79 -1.46
C MET A 50 -4.77 3.45 -1.91
N LEU A 51 -3.81 3.61 -0.99
CA LEU A 51 -2.51 4.17 -1.34
C LEU A 51 -1.78 3.27 -2.34
N LEU A 52 -1.76 1.94 -2.13
CA LEU A 52 -1.17 1.01 -3.08
C LEU A 52 -1.94 0.96 -4.40
N GLU A 53 -3.27 0.94 -4.35
CA GLU A 53 -4.12 0.96 -5.54
C GLU A 53 -3.78 2.16 -6.40
N TYR A 54 -3.78 3.36 -5.81
CA TYR A 54 -3.44 4.59 -6.51
C TYR A 54 -2.03 4.54 -7.14
N LEU A 55 -1.02 4.12 -6.37
CA LEU A 55 0.35 4.00 -6.88
C LEU A 55 0.48 3.00 -8.04
N TYR A 56 -0.31 1.93 -8.03
CA TYR A 56 -0.25 0.87 -9.05
C TYR A 56 -1.20 1.08 -10.24
N THR A 57 -2.04 2.12 -10.21
CA THR A 57 -2.94 2.50 -11.31
C THR A 57 -2.64 3.89 -11.88
N ALA A 58 -1.84 4.71 -11.21
CA ALA A 58 -1.49 6.03 -11.69
C ALA A 58 -0.58 5.95 -12.93
N ASP A 59 -0.95 6.68 -13.99
CA ASP A 59 -0.12 6.83 -15.19
C ASP A 59 1.16 7.61 -14.92
N GLU A 60 1.08 8.61 -14.04
CA GLU A 60 2.20 9.44 -13.60
C GLU A 60 2.48 9.22 -12.11
N HIS A 61 3.76 9.13 -11.76
CA HIS A 61 4.18 8.91 -10.36
C HIS A 61 3.88 10.14 -9.50
N PRO A 62 2.98 10.05 -8.50
CA PRO A 62 2.59 11.19 -7.69
C PRO A 62 3.65 11.55 -6.64
N THR A 63 3.64 12.81 -6.23
CA THR A 63 4.30 13.34 -5.03
C THR A 63 3.47 13.05 -3.77
N VAL A 64 4.05 13.24 -2.59
CA VAL A 64 3.31 13.06 -1.32
C VAL A 64 2.14 14.04 -1.18
N GLU A 65 2.29 15.27 -1.67
CA GLU A 65 1.21 16.27 -1.62
C GLU A 65 0.02 15.85 -2.50
N GLU A 66 0.29 15.36 -3.70
CA GLU A 66 -0.74 14.82 -4.60
C GLU A 66 -1.41 13.58 -3.98
N LEU A 67 -0.64 12.67 -3.37
CA LEU A 67 -1.18 11.49 -2.67
C LEU A 67 -2.12 11.88 -1.53
N VAL A 68 -1.74 12.84 -0.69
CA VAL A 68 -2.59 13.34 0.40
C VAL A 68 -3.88 13.93 -0.16
N SER A 69 -3.78 14.78 -1.19
CA SER A 69 -4.93 15.41 -1.82
C SER A 69 -5.91 14.37 -2.36
N GLN A 70 -5.40 13.39 -3.12
CA GLN A 70 -6.22 12.37 -3.77
C GLN A 70 -6.88 11.40 -2.77
N LEU A 71 -6.14 10.97 -1.74
CA LEU A 71 -6.70 10.12 -0.69
C LEU A 71 -7.83 10.84 0.06
N ASN A 72 -7.66 12.13 0.35
CA ASN A 72 -8.67 12.92 1.04
C ASN A 72 -9.88 13.24 0.14
N ALA A 73 -9.65 13.53 -1.14
CA ALA A 73 -10.69 13.80 -2.12
C ALA A 73 -11.59 12.57 -2.38
N SER A 74 -11.06 11.36 -2.22
CA SER A 74 -11.82 10.13 -2.46
C SER A 74 -13.04 9.94 -1.54
N GLY A 75 -13.00 10.48 -0.32
CA GLY A 75 -14.04 10.28 0.71
C GLY A 75 -14.19 8.83 1.21
N ARG A 76 -13.37 7.87 0.75
CA ARG A 76 -13.50 6.43 1.07
C ARG A 76 -12.83 6.06 2.40
N VAL A 77 -11.90 6.89 2.87
CA VAL A 77 -11.16 6.72 4.11
C VAL A 77 -11.15 8.03 4.91
N ARG A 78 -10.88 7.94 6.22
CA ARG A 78 -10.63 9.13 7.04
C ARG A 78 -9.48 9.94 6.45
N ALA A 79 -9.62 11.27 6.46
CA ALA A 79 -8.58 12.18 6.03
C ALA A 79 -7.21 11.86 6.65
N VAL A 80 -6.19 11.86 5.80
CA VAL A 80 -4.79 11.59 6.10
C VAL A 80 -3.95 12.84 5.85
N GLY A 81 -2.86 12.98 6.59
CA GLY A 81 -1.86 14.02 6.39
C GLY A 81 -0.56 13.49 5.80
N ALA A 82 0.33 14.38 5.37
CA ALA A 82 1.61 14.02 4.76
C ALA A 82 2.45 13.07 5.63
N THR A 83 2.52 13.31 6.95
CA THR A 83 3.25 12.44 7.88
C THR A 83 2.75 10.99 7.86
N ALA A 84 1.43 10.79 7.76
CA ALA A 84 0.85 9.45 7.69
C ALA A 84 1.21 8.77 6.36
N VAL A 85 1.11 9.51 5.25
CA VAL A 85 1.47 9.01 3.92
C VAL A 85 2.96 8.66 3.85
N TYR A 86 3.86 9.53 4.32
CA TYR A 86 5.30 9.23 4.42
C TYR A 86 5.58 7.95 5.22
N SER A 87 4.91 7.78 6.37
CA SER A 87 5.08 6.59 7.20
C SER A 87 4.67 5.32 6.45
N GLN A 88 3.57 5.37 5.68
CA GLN A 88 3.12 4.25 4.86
C GLN A 88 4.08 3.97 3.70
N LEU A 89 4.51 5.01 2.97
CA LEU A 89 5.47 4.89 1.86
C LEU A 89 6.77 4.24 2.34
N ARG A 90 7.32 4.70 3.47
CA ARG A 90 8.53 4.11 4.08
C ARG A 90 8.38 2.62 4.38
N VAL A 91 7.19 2.19 4.82
CA VAL A 91 6.91 0.75 5.03
C VAL A 91 6.87 0.02 3.69
N PHE A 92 6.24 0.58 2.66
CA PHE A 92 6.16 -0.03 1.34
C PHE A 92 7.52 -0.12 0.64
N GLU A 93 8.38 0.89 0.79
CA GLU A 93 9.76 0.88 0.28
C GLU A 93 10.61 -0.19 0.95
N ARG A 94 10.53 -0.32 2.28
CA ARG A 94 11.24 -1.39 3.02
C ARG A 94 10.83 -2.80 2.59
N LEU A 95 9.64 -2.95 2.04
CA LEU A 95 9.11 -4.21 1.52
C LEU A 95 9.37 -4.39 0.01
N GLY A 96 10.01 -3.41 -0.64
CA GLY A 96 10.22 -3.41 -2.09
C GLY A 96 8.91 -3.42 -2.89
N LEU A 97 7.86 -2.76 -2.37
CA LEU A 97 6.58 -2.61 -3.06
C LEU A 97 6.49 -1.28 -3.82
N VAL A 98 7.17 -0.26 -3.31
CA VAL A 98 7.17 1.10 -3.83
C VAL A 98 8.62 1.57 -3.93
N GLN A 99 8.89 2.43 -4.90
CA GLN A 99 10.17 3.09 -5.07
C GLN A 99 9.97 4.61 -5.13
N GLU A 100 10.88 5.34 -4.51
CA GLU A 100 11.04 6.78 -4.69
C GLU A 100 11.92 7.07 -5.91
N TRP A 101 11.47 7.99 -6.77
CA TRP A 101 12.29 8.64 -7.78
C TRP A 101 12.49 10.10 -7.38
N ASN A 102 13.75 10.49 -7.29
CA ASN A 102 14.14 11.82 -6.86
C ASN A 102 14.84 12.53 -8.02
N ASP A 103 14.22 13.60 -8.50
CA ASP A 103 14.78 14.49 -9.50
C ASP A 103 15.35 15.73 -8.81
N VAL A 104 16.58 16.12 -9.14
CA VAL A 104 17.32 17.22 -8.47
C VAL A 104 16.58 18.56 -8.47
N SER A 105 15.58 18.73 -9.34
CA SER A 105 14.79 19.95 -9.50
C SER A 105 13.30 19.78 -9.18
N SER A 106 12.88 18.66 -8.58
CA SER A 106 11.46 18.39 -8.30
C SER A 106 11.23 17.61 -7.01
N ALA A 107 9.99 17.68 -6.49
CA ALA A 107 9.61 16.88 -5.33
C ALA A 107 9.71 15.38 -5.65
N PRO A 108 10.07 14.53 -4.66
CA PRO A 108 10.15 13.10 -4.86
C PRO A 108 8.81 12.50 -5.32
N ARG A 109 8.89 11.60 -6.29
CA ARG A 109 7.74 10.90 -6.87
C ARG A 109 7.78 9.42 -6.49
N TYR A 110 6.61 8.82 -6.34
CA TYR A 110 6.48 7.45 -5.85
C TYR A 110 5.68 6.59 -6.80
N GLY A 111 6.01 5.30 -6.88
CA GLY A 111 5.26 4.34 -7.68
C GLY A 111 5.73 2.90 -7.47
N PRO A 112 5.22 1.95 -8.26
CA PRO A 112 5.49 0.55 -8.07
C PRO A 112 6.99 0.27 -8.22
N ALA A 113 7.58 -0.44 -7.26
CA ALA A 113 8.94 -0.90 -7.42
C ALA A 113 9.01 -1.84 -8.63
N VAL A 114 9.66 -1.40 -9.71
CA VAL A 114 9.93 -2.24 -10.87
C VAL A 114 10.83 -3.38 -10.39
N SER A 115 10.24 -4.57 -10.22
CA SER A 115 11.03 -5.78 -10.11
C SER A 115 11.72 -5.97 -11.46
N GLN A 116 12.96 -5.50 -11.57
CA GLN A 116 13.88 -5.80 -12.65
C GLN A 116 14.03 -7.33 -12.73
N GLY A 117 13.15 -7.96 -13.50
CA GLY A 117 13.28 -9.31 -13.99
C GLY A 117 13.40 -9.23 -15.50
N SER A 118 14.62 -9.44 -16.00
CA SER A 118 14.99 -9.64 -17.41
C SER A 118 15.19 -8.39 -18.27
N LYS A 119 16.41 -7.82 -18.23
CA LYS A 119 17.14 -7.58 -19.48
C LYS A 119 18.32 -8.54 -19.49
N ALA A 120 18.11 -9.70 -20.11
CA ALA A 120 19.17 -10.62 -20.44
C ALA A 120 20.21 -9.89 -21.30
N VAL A 121 21.46 -10.20 -20.98
CA VAL A 121 22.64 -10.01 -21.82
C VAL A 121 22.32 -10.30 -23.29
N GLY A 122 22.73 -9.37 -24.16
CA GLY A 122 22.82 -9.52 -25.60
C GLY A 122 24.17 -8.99 -26.05
#